data_AF-A0A941L6Q2-F1
#
_entry.id   AF-A0A941L6Q2-F1
#
_cell.length_a   1.000
_cell.length_b   1.000
_cell.length_c   1.000
_cell.angle_alpha   90.00
_cell.angle_beta   90.00
_cell.angle_gamma   90.00
#
_symmetry.space_group_name_H-M   'P 1'
#
loop_
_entity.id
_entity.type
_entity.pdbx_description
1 polymer ?
#
loop_
_entity_poly.entity_id
_entity_poly.type
_entity_poly.pdbx_seq_one_letter_code
_entity_poly.pdbx_strand_id
1 'polypeptide(L)' 'MLLINLKETDTIDKALKKYKKKFEKTGVMRELRERQAFTKPSVKRRKEIIKARYKQLKQEEN' A
#
# COMPACT_ATOMS: atom_id res chain seq x y z
N MET A 1 -7.44 -14.06 -1.63
CA MET A 1 -7.00 -15.01 -0.59
C MET A 1 -5.47 -15.05 -0.60
N LEU A 2 -4.81 -14.83 0.55
CA LEU A 2 -3.35 -14.81 0.61
C LEU A 2 -2.82 -16.21 0.95
N LEU A 3 -2.16 -16.86 -0.01
CA LEU A 3 -1.54 -18.17 0.21
C LEU A 3 -0.05 -18.00 0.58
N ILE A 4 0.39 -18.72 1.60
CA ILE A 4 1.76 -18.66 2.13
C ILE A 4 2.34 -20.06 2.14
N ASN A 5 3.36 -20.24 1.32
CA ASN A 5 4.13 -21.48 1.29
C ASN A 5 5.13 -21.46 2.43
N LEU A 6 5.00 -22.40 3.35
CA LEU A 6 5.94 -22.65 4.44
C LEU A 6 6.72 -23.92 4.11
N LYS A 7 8.01 -23.93 4.44
CA LYS A 7 8.81 -25.16 4.43
C LYS A 7 8.76 -25.79 5.83
N GLU A 8 8.95 -27.11 5.94
CA GLU A 8 8.87 -27.85 7.20
C GLU A 8 9.85 -27.37 8.28
N THR A 9 10.94 -26.69 7.88
CA THR A 9 11.96 -26.14 8.78
C THR A 9 11.74 -24.66 9.14
N ASP A 10 10.68 -24.01 8.67
CA ASP A 10 10.38 -22.61 8.99
C ASP A 10 9.72 -22.48 10.37
N THR A 11 10.29 -21.65 11.24
CA THR A 11 9.68 -21.25 12.52
C THR A 11 8.40 -20.42 12.29
N ILE A 12 7.42 -20.56 13.18
CA ILE A 12 6.12 -19.84 13.15
C ILE A 12 6.31 -18.32 13.00
N ASP A 13 7.30 -17.73 13.68
CA ASP A 13 7.56 -16.27 13.60
C ASP A 13 7.96 -15.82 12.19
N LYS A 14 8.72 -16.64 11.45
CA LYS A 14 9.09 -16.34 10.06
C LYS A 14 7.86 -16.39 9.15
N ALA A 15 6.94 -17.33 9.40
CA ALA A 15 5.67 -17.42 8.70
C ALA A 15 4.81 -16.16 8.92
N LEU A 16 4.66 -15.73 10.17
CA LEU A 16 3.92 -14.52 10.55
C LEU A 16 4.51 -13.26 9.91
N LYS A 17 5.84 -13.12 9.91
CA LYS A 17 6.52 -11.99 9.27
C LYS A 17 6.30 -11.96 7.75
N LYS A 18 6.38 -13.12 7.09
CA LYS A 18 6.06 -13.26 5.65
C LYS A 18 4.60 -12.92 5.38
N TYR A 19 3.67 -13.36 6.23
CA TYR A 19 2.24 -13.02 6.13
C TYR A 19 2.02 -11.52 6.24
N LYS A 20 2.54 -10.89 7.29
CA LYS A 20 2.40 -9.45 7.52
C LYS A 20 2.92 -8.63 6.34
N LYS A 21 4.10 -8.99 5.80
CA LYS A 21 4.67 -8.31 4.63
C LYS A 21 3.82 -8.51 3.37
N LYS A 22 3.28 -9.71 3.13
CA LYS A 22 2.37 -9.96 2.00
C LYS A 22 1.06 -9.17 2.14
N PHE A 23 0.49 -9.13 3.35
CA PHE A 23 -0.73 -8.40 3.66
C PHE A 23 -0.57 -6.88 3.49
N GLU A 24 0.54 -6.32 3.98
CA GLU A 24 0.87 -4.91 3.77
C GLU A 24 1.09 -4.59 2.28
N LYS A 25 1.77 -5.48 1.53
CA LYS A 25 1.97 -5.31 0.08
C LYS A 25 0.66 -5.31 -0.71
N THR A 26 -0.33 -6.11 -0.29
CA THR A 26 -1.65 -6.09 -0.93
C THR A 26 -2.43 -4.78 -0.71
N GLY A 27 -2.05 -3.94 0.27
CA GLY A 27 -2.64 -2.61 0.41
C GLY A 27 -4.13 -2.58 0.79
N VAL A 28 -4.72 -3.74 1.15
CA VAL A 28 -6.16 -3.91 1.43
C VAL A 28 -6.65 -2.91 2.46
N MET A 29 -5.88 -2.66 3.53
CA MET A 29 -6.25 -1.67 4.57
C MET A 29 -6.37 -0.25 4.02
N ARG A 30 -5.52 0.12 3.05
CA ARG A 30 -5.58 1.44 2.42
C ARG A 30 -6.81 1.54 1.54
N GLU A 31 -7.08 0.52 0.73
CA GLU A 31 -8.29 0.49 -0.11
C GLU A 31 -9.56 0.52 0.73
N LEU A 32 -9.59 -0.21 1.83
CA LEU A 32 -10.75 -0.26 2.72
C LEU A 32 -11.05 1.13 3.31
N ARG A 33 -10.02 1.86 3.77
CA ARG A 33 -10.16 3.25 4.21
C ARG A 33 -10.57 4.20 3.08
N GLU A 34 -10.00 4.05 1.88
CA GLU A 34 -10.35 4.89 0.73
C GLU A 34 -11.80 4.67 0.27
N ARG A 35 -12.35 3.45 0.45
CA ARG A 35 -13.74 3.11 0.10
C ARG A 35 -14.77 3.44 1.18
N GLN A 36 -14.35 3.76 2.41
CA GLN A 36 -15.28 4.12 3.49
C GLN A 36 -16.10 5.38 3.20
N ALA A 37 -15.58 6.29 2.38
CA ALA A 37 -16.25 7.53 2.02
C ALA A 37 -16.22 7.76 0.51
N PHE A 38 -17.31 8.32 -0.04
CA PHE A 38 -17.33 8.72 -1.43
C PHE A 38 -16.44 9.95 -1.64
N THR A 39 -15.50 9.85 -2.59
CA THR A 39 -14.66 10.97 -3.00
C THR A 39 -14.94 11.32 -4.45
N LYS A 40 -15.36 12.58 -4.70
CA LYS A 40 -15.63 13.06 -6.06
C LYS A 40 -14.38 12.90 -6.94
N PRO A 41 -14.50 12.42 -8.20
CA PRO A 41 -13.35 12.21 -9.09
C PRO A 41 -12.50 13.46 -9.27
N SER A 42 -13.11 14.65 -9.32
CA SER A 42 -12.39 15.93 -9.41
C SER A 42 -11.45 16.17 -8.21
N VAL A 43 -11.88 15.79 -7.00
CA VAL A 43 -11.09 15.96 -5.78
C VAL A 43 -9.93 14.97 -5.76
N LYS A 44 -10.17 13.72 -6.20
CA LYS A 44 -9.11 12.70 -6.35
C LYS A 44 -8.05 13.17 -7.35
N ARG A 45 -8.46 13.63 -8.52
CA ARG A 45 -7.56 14.13 -9.57
C ARG A 45 -6.73 15.34 -9.11
N ARG A 46 -7.34 16.26 -8.37
CA ARG A 46 -6.62 17.41 -7.79
C ARG A 46 -5.51 16.97 -6.85
N LYS A 47 -5.79 16.00 -5.96
CA LYS A 47 -4.78 15.45 -5.02
C LYS A 47 -3.63 14.75 -5.74
N GLU A 48 -3.91 14.05 -6.84
CA GLU A 48 -2.88 13.41 -7.67
C GLU A 48 -1.90 14.43 -8.27
N ILE A 49 -2.42 15.51 -8.87
CA ILE A 49 -1.61 16.55 -9.52
C ILE A 49 -0.71 17.26 -8.50
N ILE A 50 -1.27 17.65 -7.35
CA ILE A 50 -0.50 18.31 -6.28
C ILE A 50 0.66 17.41 -5.81
N LYS A 51 0.38 16.11 -5.61
CA LYS A 51 1.39 15.14 -5.20
C LYS A 51 2.47 14.94 -6.27
N ALA A 52 2.10 14.96 -7.56
CA ALA A 52 3.05 14.85 -8.66
C ALA A 52 3.98 16.07 -8.72
N ARG A 53 3.43 17.29 -8.64
CA ARG A 53 4.21 18.53 -8.60
C ARG A 53 5.19 18.55 -7.43
N TYR A 54 4.75 18.16 -6.23
CA TYR A 54 5.62 18.07 -5.06
C TYR A 54 6.81 17.13 -5.29
N LYS A 55 6.58 15.97 -5.92
CA LYS A 55 7.66 15.03 -6.23
C LYS A 55 8.65 15.56 -7.25
N GLN A 56 8.17 16.26 -8.29
CA GLN A 56 9.03 16.88 -9.30
C GLN A 56 9.93 17.94 -8.69
N LEU A 57 9.37 18.86 -7.91
CA LEU A 57 10.16 19.89 -7.21
C LEU A 57 11.24 19.26 -6.34
N LYS A 58 10.88 18.23 -5.57
CA LYS A 58 11.86 17.51 -4.73
C LYS A 58 12.94 16.78 -5.56
N GLN A 59 12.64 16.36 -6.78
CA GLN A 59 13.64 15.73 -7.66
C GLN A 59 14.58 16.76 -8.28
N GLU A 60 14.10 17.96 -8.60
CA GLU A 60 14.89 19.05 -9.14
C GLU A 60 15.81 19.69 -8.09
N GLU A 61 15.45 19.62 -6.81
CA GLU A 61 16.26 20.10 -5.68
C GLU A 61 17.41 19.15 -5.27
N ASN A 62 17.42 17.89 -5.71
CA ASN A 62 18.51 16.93 -5.42
C ASN A 62 19.47 16.78 -6.60
#